data_AF-A0A953UC12-F1
#
_entry.id   AF-A0A953UC12-F1
#
_cell.length_a   1.000
_cell.length_b   1.000
_cell.length_c   1.000
_cell.angle_alpha   90.00
_cell.angle_beta   90.00
_cell.angle_gamma   90.00
#
_symmetry.space_group_name_H-M   'P 1'
#
loop_
_entity.id
_entity.type
_entity.pdbx_description
1 polymer ?
#
loop_
_entity_poly.entity_id
_entity_poly.type
_entity_poly.pdbx_seq_one_letter_code
_entity_poly.pdbx_strand_id
1 'polypeptide(L)'
;MLNVKDPEAHRLAQAIAEETGETMTRAVTEALRERYQRIQNRKGRASVKELMAIAKRASSKVKKPYLDHAEFLYDERGLPK
;
A
#
# COMPACT_ATOMS: atom_id res chain seq x y z
N MET A 1 18.06 5.81 -24.41
CA MET A 1 18.93 6.79 -23.72
C MET A 1 18.03 7.83 -23.06
N LEU A 2 18.09 8.00 -21.74
CA LEU A 2 17.36 9.04 -21.02
C LEU A 2 18.28 10.26 -20.88
N ASN A 3 17.89 11.41 -21.41
CA ASN A 3 18.66 12.65 -21.30
C ASN A 3 17.96 13.61 -20.32
N VAL A 4 18.44 13.67 -19.09
CA VAL A 4 17.94 14.58 -18.06
C VAL A 4 18.90 15.77 -17.96
N LYS A 5 18.50 16.92 -18.52
CA LYS A 5 19.26 18.18 -18.47
C LYS A 5 18.97 18.99 -17.21
N ASP A 6 18.81 18.30 -16.09
CA ASP A 6 18.55 18.93 -14.80
C ASP A 6 19.83 18.86 -13.94
N PRO A 7 20.43 20.00 -13.57
CA PRO A 7 21.66 20.02 -12.77
C PRO A 7 21.50 19.38 -11.40
N GLU A 8 20.32 19.44 -10.80
CA GLU A 8 20.05 18.86 -9.48
C GLU A 8 19.99 17.33 -9.57
N ALA A 9 19.30 16.79 -10.56
CA ALA A 9 19.25 15.35 -10.81
C ALA A 9 20.65 14.76 -11.02
N HIS A 10 21.54 15.48 -11.72
CA HIS A 10 22.92 15.07 -11.91
C HIS A 10 23.70 15.04 -10.58
N ARG A 11 23.60 16.12 -9.78
CA ARG A 11 24.26 16.19 -8.45
C ARG A 11 23.79 15.08 -7.52
N LEU A 12 22.48 14.83 -7.47
CA LEU A 12 21.91 13.77 -6.62
C LEU A 12 22.35 12.38 -7.08
N ALA A 13 22.32 12.12 -8.38
CA ALA A 13 22.80 10.85 -8.93
C ALA A 13 24.29 10.61 -8.63
N GLN A 14 25.10 11.66 -8.68
CA GLN A 14 26.53 11.60 -8.36
C GLN A 14 26.74 11.33 -6.87
N ALA A 15 26.08 12.08 -5.98
CA ALA A 15 26.20 11.90 -4.54
C ALA A 15 25.79 10.48 -4.10
N ILE A 16 24.71 9.93 -4.67
CA ILE A 16 24.28 8.56 -4.37
C ILE A 16 25.33 7.56 -4.87
N ALA A 17 25.84 7.72 -6.10
CA ALA A 17 26.86 6.84 -6.65
C ALA A 17 28.16 6.83 -5.82
N GLU A 18 28.59 8.01 -5.35
CA GLU A 18 29.77 8.15 -4.48
C GLU A 18 29.56 7.46 -3.12
N GLU A 19 28.39 7.63 -2.51
CA GLU A 19 28.06 7.03 -1.21
C GLU A 19 27.88 5.50 -1.30
N THR A 20 27.29 4.98 -2.37
CA THR A 20 26.98 3.55 -2.50
C THR A 20 28.04 2.74 -3.25
N GLY A 21 29.01 3.41 -3.89
CA GLY A 21 29.99 2.78 -4.78
C GLY A 21 29.37 2.23 -6.08
N GLU A 22 28.14 2.64 -6.42
CA GLU A 22 27.47 2.24 -7.65
C GLU A 22 27.75 3.22 -8.80
N THR A 23 27.37 2.86 -10.02
CA THR A 23 27.43 3.80 -11.15
C THR A 23 26.25 4.77 -11.08
N MET A 24 26.41 6.01 -11.58
CA MET A 24 25.30 6.97 -11.67
C MET A 24 24.08 6.39 -12.40
N THR A 25 24.30 5.60 -13.45
CA THR A 25 23.22 4.92 -14.17
C THR A 25 22.45 3.95 -13.27
N ARG A 26 23.16 3.17 -12.44
CA ARG A 26 22.52 2.24 -11.50
C ARG A 26 21.77 3.00 -10.41
N ALA A 27 22.39 4.03 -9.83
CA ALA A 27 21.74 4.90 -8.85
C ALA A 27 20.43 5.50 -9.37
N VAL A 28 20.43 6.06 -10.59
CA VAL A 28 19.23 6.62 -11.23
C VAL A 28 18.20 5.53 -11.53
N THR A 29 18.63 4.38 -12.03
CA THR A 29 17.72 3.28 -12.38
C THR A 29 17.01 2.74 -11.14
N GLU A 30 17.73 2.52 -10.04
CA GLU A 30 17.14 2.03 -8.80
C GLU A 30 16.23 3.08 -8.15
N ALA A 31 16.62 4.36 -8.10
CA ALA A 31 15.77 5.43 -7.60
C ALA A 31 14.42 5.53 -8.36
N LEU A 32 14.47 5.42 -9.70
CA LEU A 32 13.28 5.38 -10.54
C LEU A 32 12.44 4.12 -10.31
N ARG A 33 13.08 2.94 -10.23
CA ARG A 33 12.42 1.66 -9.97
C ARG A 33 11.68 1.69 -8.64
N GLU A 34 12.33 2.14 -7.57
CA GLU A 34 11.71 2.26 -6.25
C GLU A 34 10.55 3.23 -6.25
N ARG A 35 10.70 4.41 -6.88
CA ARG A 35 9.62 5.39 -6.97
C ARG A 35 8.43 4.82 -7.74
N TYR A 36 8.69 4.11 -8.82
CA TYR A 36 7.66 3.43 -9.59
C TYR A 36 6.96 2.34 -8.77
N GLN A 37 7.70 1.51 -8.04
CA GLN A 37 7.14 0.49 -7.16
C GLN A 37 6.27 1.11 -6.06
N ARG A 38 6.71 2.22 -5.43
CA ARG A 38 5.90 2.95 -4.44
C ARG A 38 4.59 3.46 -5.04
N ILE A 39 4.61 3.96 -6.28
CA ILE A 39 3.39 4.40 -6.98
C ILE A 39 2.48 3.21 -7.28
N GLN A 40 3.02 2.09 -7.75
CA GLN A 40 2.25 0.88 -8.03
C GLN A 40 1.60 0.31 -6.77
N ASN A 41 2.34 0.27 -5.65
CA ASN A 41 1.81 -0.18 -4.36
C ASN A 41 0.69 0.74 -3.85
N ARG A 42 0.76 2.05 -4.08
CA ARG A 42 -0.33 3.00 -3.73
C ARG A 42 -1.58 2.81 -4.59
N LYS A 43 -1.41 2.38 -5.85
CA LYS A 43 -2.54 2.10 -6.77
C LYS A 43 -3.12 0.69 -6.59
N GLY A 44 -2.35 -0.23 -6.01
CA GLY A 44 -2.78 -1.60 -5.75
C GLY A 44 -3.92 -1.64 -4.74
N ARG A 45 -5.03 -2.28 -5.12
CA ARG A 45 -6.02 -2.74 -4.13
C ARG A 45 -5.31 -3.70 -3.16
N ALA A 46 -5.73 -3.70 -1.90
CA ALA A 46 -5.22 -4.65 -0.91
C ALA A 46 -5.27 -6.07 -1.51
N SER A 47 -4.18 -6.80 -1.39
CA SER A 47 -4.12 -8.18 -1.83
C SER A 47 -5.16 -9.02 -1.10
N VAL A 48 -5.62 -10.11 -1.71
CA VAL A 48 -6.53 -11.06 -1.06
C VAL A 48 -5.96 -11.53 0.28
N LYS A 49 -4.64 -11.72 0.38
CA LYS A 49 -3.95 -12.09 1.62
C LYS A 49 -4.13 -11.03 2.71
N GLU A 50 -3.98 -9.75 2.38
CA GLU A 50 -4.17 -8.65 3.34
C GLU A 50 -5.63 -8.53 3.78
N LEU A 51 -6.57 -8.67 2.84
CA LEU A 51 -8.01 -8.69 3.14
C LEU A 51 -8.36 -9.85 4.08
N MET A 52 -7.86 -11.06 3.81
CA MET A 52 -8.06 -12.23 4.67
C MET A 52 -7.41 -12.06 6.05
N ALA A 53 -6.24 -11.42 6.13
CA ALA A 53 -5.61 -11.12 7.41
C ALA A 53 -6.44 -10.14 8.25
N ILE A 54 -7.04 -9.13 7.63
CA ILE A 54 -7.99 -8.22 8.30
C ILE A 54 -9.22 -9.00 8.77
N ALA A 55 -9.82 -9.80 7.89
CA ALA A 55 -11.01 -10.60 8.21
C ALA A 55 -10.77 -11.53 9.41
N LYS A 56 -9.61 -12.22 9.45
CA LYS A 56 -9.24 -13.10 10.57
C LYS A 56 -9.08 -12.34 11.89
N ARG A 57 -8.45 -11.16 11.88
CA ARG A 57 -8.31 -10.32 13.09
C ARG A 57 -9.64 -9.75 13.55
N ALA A 58 -10.54 -9.42 12.62
CA ALA A 58 -11.87 -8.93 12.95
C ALA A 58 -12.73 -10.06 13.55
N SER A 59 -12.74 -11.23 12.92
CA SER A 59 -13.57 -12.36 13.37
C SER A 59 -13.15 -12.91 14.73
N SER A 60 -11.86 -12.85 15.09
CA SER A 60 -11.38 -13.30 16.41
C SER A 60 -11.88 -12.42 17.57
N LYS A 61 -12.40 -11.22 17.29
CA LYS A 61 -12.96 -10.32 18.31
C LYS A 61 -14.46 -10.48 18.50
N VAL A 62 -15.15 -11.19 17.60
CA VAL A 62 -16.60 -11.35 17.67
C VAL A 62 -16.92 -12.51 18.62
N LYS A 63 -17.72 -12.22 19.66
CA LYS A 63 -18.23 -13.25 20.59
C LYS A 63 -19.43 -13.96 19.95
N LYS A 64 -19.47 -15.28 20.05
CA LYS A 64 -20.60 -16.11 19.62
C LYS A 64 -21.58 -16.34 20.78
N PRO A 65 -22.89 -16.55 20.51
CA PRO A 65 -23.53 -16.59 19.19
C PRO A 65 -23.54 -15.21 18.51
N TYR A 66 -23.58 -15.21 17.17
CA TYR A 66 -23.73 -13.96 16.43
C TYR A 66 -25.09 -13.35 16.76
N LEU A 67 -25.11 -12.04 16.96
CA LEU A 67 -26.35 -11.29 17.12
C LEU A 67 -27.16 -11.41 15.83
N ASP A 68 -28.42 -11.81 15.95
CA ASP A 68 -29.35 -11.62 14.84
C ASP A 68 -29.64 -10.12 14.73
N HIS A 69 -28.89 -9.47 13.84
CA HIS A 69 -29.05 -8.05 13.56
C HIS A 69 -30.45 -7.67 13.10
N ALA A 70 -31.21 -8.58 12.48
CA ALA A 70 -32.59 -8.30 12.09
C ALA A 70 -33.48 -8.19 13.34
N GLU A 71 -33.42 -9.19 14.23
CA GLU A 71 -34.16 -9.17 15.50
C GLU A 71 -33.72 -8.02 16.41
N PHE A 72 -32.42 -7.70 16.41
CA PHE A 72 -31.87 -6.65 17.25
C PHE A 72 -32.27 -5.25 16.80
N LEU A 73 -32.28 -4.98 15.49
CA LEU A 73 -32.48 -3.64 14.94
C LEU A 73 -33.93 -3.36 14.55
N TYR A 74 -34.75 -4.38 14.27
CA TYR A 74 -36.09 -4.20 13.71
C TYR A 74 -37.17 -4.88 14.56
N ASP A 75 -38.34 -4.25 14.64
CA ASP A 75 -39.54 -4.83 15.23
C ASP A 75 -40.20 -5.86 14.29
N GLU A 76 -41.26 -6.52 14.75
CA GLU A 76 -41.98 -7.55 13.98
C GLU A 76 -42.63 -7.00 12.69
N ARG A 77 -42.74 -5.68 12.56
CA ARG A 77 -43.27 -5.00 11.37
C ARG A 77 -42.13 -4.51 10.45
N GLY A 78 -40.88 -4.80 10.80
CA GLY A 78 -39.69 -4.39 10.05
C GLY A 78 -39.30 -2.92 10.25
N LEU A 79 -39.83 -2.24 11.26
CA LEU A 79 -39.46 -0.87 11.59
C LEU A 79 -38.26 -0.83 12.54
N PRO A 80 -37.35 0.15 12.44
CA PRO A 80 -36.27 0.31 13.41
C PRO A 80 -36.80 0.43 14.83
N LYS A 81 -36.20 -0.31 15.75
CA LYS A 81 -36.44 -0.21 17.20
C LYS A 81 -35.84 1.07 17.79
#